data_AF-A0A257SGH5-F1
#
_entry.id   AF-A0A257SGH5-F1
#
_cell.length_a   1.000
_cell.length_b   1.000
_cell.length_c   1.000
_cell.angle_alpha   90.00
_cell.angle_beta   90.00
_cell.angle_gamma   90.00
#
_symmetry.space_group_name_H-M   'P 1'
#
loop_
_entity.id
_entity.type
_entity.pdbx_description
1 polymer ?
#
loop_
_entity_poly.entity_id
_entity_poly.type
_entity_poly.pdbx_seq_one_letter_code
_entity_poly.pdbx_strand_id
1 'polypeptide(L)' 'MEVDELRNYVQIANYVGLDALVEAHDADEAKLAVEVGARIIGVNQRDLRTFVVDTRRAAEVADLL' A
#
# COMPACT_ATOMS: atom_id res chain seq x y z
N MET A 1 1.68 -2.02 -10.51
CA MET A 1 2.09 -0.65 -10.88
C MET A 1 3.61 -0.63 -10.88
N GLU A 2 4.24 0.06 -11.82
CA GLU A 2 5.70 0.20 -11.77
C GLU A 2 6.11 1.11 -10.59
N VAL A 3 7.25 0.83 -9.97
CA VAL A 3 7.72 1.55 -8.76
C VAL A 3 7.81 3.05 -8.99
N ASP A 4 8.30 3.45 -10.17
CA ASP A 4 8.50 4.86 -10.51
C ASP A 4 7.18 5.60 -10.71
N GLU A 5 6.17 4.92 -11.24
CA GLU A 5 4.81 5.45 -11.39
C GLU A 5 4.17 5.68 -10.01
N LEU A 6 4.27 4.70 -9.09
CA LEU A 6 3.78 4.84 -7.73
C LEU A 6 4.43 6.03 -7.01
N ARG A 7 5.75 6.14 -7.10
CA ARG A 7 6.51 7.25 -6.49
C ARG A 7 6.04 8.59 -7.02
N ASN A 8 5.83 8.71 -8.33
CA ASN A 8 5.35 9.93 -8.95
C ASN A 8 3.95 10.32 -8.42
N TYR A 9 3.02 9.38 -8.32
CA TYR A 9 1.69 9.67 -7.78
C TYR A 9 1.70 10.08 -6.31
N VAL A 10 2.52 9.42 -5.47
CA VAL A 10 2.70 9.83 -4.07
C VAL A 10 3.27 11.25 -3.98
N GLN A 11 4.24 11.60 -4.83
CA GLN A 11 4.82 12.93 -4.88
C GLN A 11 3.82 13.99 -5.35
N ILE A 12 3.03 13.69 -6.39
CA ILE A 12 1.99 14.60 -6.89
C ILE A 12 0.94 14.85 -5.80
N ALA A 13 0.46 13.79 -5.14
CA ALA A 13 -0.52 13.91 -4.06
C ALA A 13 -0.01 14.84 -2.95
N ASN A 14 1.21 14.61 -2.46
CA ASN A 14 1.82 15.46 -1.45
C ASN A 14 2.01 16.91 -1.94
N TYR A 15 2.42 17.10 -3.20
CA TYR A 15 2.62 18.44 -3.79
C TYR A 15 1.33 19.26 -3.85
N VAL A 16 0.19 18.63 -4.14
CA VAL A 16 -1.12 19.31 -4.17
C VAL A 16 -1.82 19.37 -2.80
N GLY A 17 -1.16 18.90 -1.74
CA GLY A 17 -1.70 18.91 -0.38
C GLY A 17 -2.72 17.81 -0.09
N LEU A 18 -2.72 16.71 -0.85
CA LEU A 18 -3.52 15.52 -0.59
C LEU A 18 -2.71 14.44 0.15
N ASP A 19 -3.41 13.64 0.95
CA ASP A 19 -2.89 12.38 1.46
C ASP A 19 -3.16 11.26 0.44
N ALA A 20 -2.15 10.40 0.23
CA ALA A 20 -2.30 9.18 -0.57
C ALA A 20 -2.46 7.97 0.37
N LEU A 21 -3.58 7.25 0.23
CA LEU A 21 -3.76 5.91 0.78
C LEU A 21 -3.22 4.90 -0.23
N VAL A 22 -2.03 4.36 0.02
CA VAL A 22 -1.43 3.34 -0.84
C VAL A 22 -1.92 1.97 -0.40
N GLU A 23 -2.63 1.29 -1.28
CA GLU A 23 -3.16 -0.05 -1.01
C GLU A 23 -2.10 -1.13 -1.33
N ALA A 24 -1.92 -2.08 -0.41
CA ALA A 24 -1.02 -3.22 -0.55
C ALA A 24 -1.75 -4.54 -0.23
N HIS A 25 -1.40 -5.61 -0.94
CA HIS A 25 -2.00 -6.94 -0.78
C HIS A 25 -1.09 -7.93 -0.06
N ASP A 26 0.20 -7.63 0.02
CA ASP A 26 1.21 -8.45 0.71
C ASP A 26 2.34 -7.58 1.30
N ALA A 27 3.32 -8.26 1.91
CA ALA A 27 4.43 -7.60 2.58
C ALA A 27 5.41 -6.93 1.60
N ASP A 28 5.55 -7.44 0.38
CA ASP A 28 6.50 -6.88 -0.58
C ASP A 28 5.94 -5.58 -1.19
N GLU A 29 4.63 -5.56 -1.50
CA GLU A 29 3.92 -4.33 -1.89
C GLU A 29 3.95 -3.29 -0.77
N ALA A 30 3.79 -3.71 0.49
CA ALA A 30 3.82 -2.79 1.63
C ALA A 30 5.22 -2.19 1.86
N LYS A 31 6.29 -2.99 1.75
CA LYS A 31 7.68 -2.49 1.80
C LYS A 31 7.96 -1.51 0.68
N LEU A 32 7.48 -1.81 -0.53
CA LEU A 32 7.59 -0.91 -1.66
C LEU A 32 6.87 0.43 -1.39
N ALA A 33 5.67 0.39 -0.81
CA ALA A 33 4.94 1.58 -0.42
C ALA A 33 5.71 2.44 0.60
N VAL A 34 6.43 1.81 1.55
CA VAL A 34 7.34 2.53 2.45
C VAL A 34 8.50 3.16 1.67
N GLU A 35 9.15 2.42 0.77
CA GLU A 35 10.30 2.89 -0.01
C GLU A 35 10.00 4.13 -0.86
N VAL A 36 8.80 4.19 -1.45
CA VAL A 36 8.34 5.34 -2.26
C VAL A 36 7.83 6.52 -1.42
N GLY A 37 7.83 6.41 -0.09
CA GLY A 37 7.47 7.49 0.83
C GLY A 37 5.97 7.60 1.12
N ALA A 38 5.20 6.51 0.99
CA ALA A 38 3.80 6.51 1.40
C ALA A 38 3.69 6.73 2.93
N ARG A 39 2.81 7.66 3.33
CA ARG A 39 2.54 7.94 4.75
C ARG A 39 1.38 7.11 5.31
N ILE A 40 0.48 6.66 4.44
CA ILE A 40 -0.70 5.88 4.80
C ILE A 40 -0.74 4.66 3.90
N ILE A 41 -0.63 3.47 4.50
CA ILE A 41 -0.66 2.19 3.80
C ILE A 41 -1.90 1.43 4.27
N GLY A 42 -2.74 1.01 3.32
CA GLY A 42 -3.91 0.18 3.58
C GLY A 42 -3.65 -1.26 3.14
N VAL A 43 -3.66 -2.22 4.07
CA VAL A 43 -3.54 -3.63 3.72
C VAL A 43 -4.91 -4.19 3.35
N ASN A 44 -5.12 -4.50 2.06
CA ASN A 44 -6.39 -5.03 1.60
C ASN A 44 -6.51 -6.52 1.96
N GLN A 45 -7.41 -6.79 2.92
CA GLN A 45 -7.67 -8.14 3.41
C GLN A 45 -8.57 -8.96 2.49
N ARG A 46 -9.13 -8.37 1.42
CA ARG A 46 -10.03 -9.02 0.48
C ARG A 46 -9.31 -9.28 -0.84
N ASP A 47 -9.29 -10.54 -1.24
CA ASP A 47 -8.93 -10.87 -2.62
C ASP A 47 -10.09 -10.44 -3.55
N LEU A 48 -9.84 -9.51 -4.47
CA LEU A 48 -10.88 -8.95 -5.35
C LEU A 48 -11.33 -9.89 -6.48
N ARG A 49 -10.62 -11.01 -6.70
CA ARG A 49 -10.98 -12.02 -7.72
C ARG A 49 -11.89 -13.08 -7.14
N THR A 50 -11.67 -13.45 -5.88
CA THR A 50 -12.38 -14.54 -5.19
C THR A 50 -13.36 -14.05 -4.12
N PHE A 51 -13.24 -12.79 -3.71
CA PHE A 51 -13.97 -12.17 -2.60
C PHE A 51 -13.72 -12.81 -1.22
N VAL A 52 -12.73 -13.68 -1.10
CA VAL A 52 -12.30 -14.24 0.19
C VAL A 52 -11.62 -13.16 1.02
N VAL A 53 -11.89 -13.17 2.33
CA VAL A 53 -11.30 -12.25 3.30
C VAL A 53 -10.39 -13.02 4.26
N ASP A 54 -9.13 -12.58 4.41
CA ASP A 54 -8.22 -13.05 5.46
C ASP A 54 -7.88 -11.90 6.42
N THR A 55 -8.43 -11.98 7.63
CA THR A 55 -8.28 -10.95 8.65
C THR A 55 -6.88 -10.91 9.28
N ARG A 56 -6.04 -11.91 9.03
CA ARG A 56 -4.67 -11.98 9.59
C ARG A 56 -3.66 -11.21 8.76
N ARG A 57 -3.93 -11.06 7.46
CA ARG A 57 -3.02 -10.44 6.49
C ARG A 57 -2.51 -9.06 6.92
N ALA A 58 -3.37 -8.23 7.52
CA ALA A 58 -2.94 -6.90 7.99
C ALA A 58 -1.96 -6.98 9.17
N ALA A 59 -2.17 -7.91 10.11
CA ALA A 59 -1.26 -8.10 11.24
C ALA A 59 0.09 -8.65 10.77
N GLU A 60 0.07 -9.66 9.89
CA GLU A 60 1.28 -10.26 9.34
C GLU A 60 2.14 -9.25 8.55
N VAL A 61 1.50 -8.37 7.78
CA VAL A 61 2.22 -7.29 7.07
C VAL A 61 2.74 -6.24 8.05
N ALA A 62 1.96 -5.86 9.07
CA ALA A 62 2.37 -4.86 10.05
C ALA A 62 3.59 -5.30 10.87
N ASP A 63 3.72 -6.59 11.20
CA ASP A 63 4.86 -7.14 11.94
C ASP A 63 6.18 -7.12 11.14
N LEU A 64 6.13 -6.82 9.83
CA LEU A 64 7.27 -6.85 8.90
C LEU A 64 7.78 -5.46 8.48
N LEU A 65 7.11 -4.39 8.90
CA LEU A 65 7.45 -2.99 8.60
C LEU A 65 8.10 -2.31 9.80
#